data_AF-A0A960THQ9-F1
#
_entry.id   AF-A0A960THQ9-F1
#
_cell.length_a   1.000
_cell.length_b   1.000
_cell.length_c   1.000
_cell.angle_alpha   90.00
_cell.angle_beta   90.00
_cell.angle_gamma   90.00
#
_symmetry.space_group_name_H-M   'P 1'
#
loop_
_entity.id
_entity.type
_entity.pdbx_description
1 polymer ?
#
loop_
_entity_poly.entity_id
_entity_poly.type
_entity_poly.pdbx_seq_one_letter_code
_entity_poly.pdbx_strand_id
1 'polypeptide(L)'
;MKKYLIVSVGFNLFLILLLIYLYLMNLDMVVSKSYLETSYQEEQKMRKELMKLIPYLTRGKSKNEILRIFKMELEDATGFEKNGCFWLPLLGLKFEGEELIHVSPNSNSGEFDPCFPE
;
A
#
# COMPACT_ATOMS: atom_id res chain seq x y z
N MET A 1 -30.29 33.68 44.13
CA MET A 1 -28.86 33.39 43.92
C MET A 1 -28.56 31.93 43.58
N LYS A 2 -28.96 30.92 44.37
CA LYS A 2 -28.63 29.50 44.11
C LYS A 2 -28.99 28.96 42.71
N LYS A 3 -30.12 29.37 42.12
CA LYS A 3 -30.55 28.93 40.77
C LYS A 3 -29.57 29.36 39.67
N TYR A 4 -29.05 30.58 39.74
CA TYR A 4 -28.08 31.10 38.76
C TYR A 4 -26.72 30.40 38.87
N LEU A 5 -26.35 29.98 40.08
CA LEU A 5 -25.10 29.25 40.32
C LEU A 5 -25.16 27.84 39.73
N ILE A 6 -26.31 27.14 39.86
CA ILE A 6 -26.53 25.82 39.25
C ILE A 6 -26.53 25.91 37.72
N VAL A 7 -27.20 26.91 37.15
CA VAL A 7 -27.22 27.14 35.70
C VAL A 7 -25.81 27.44 35.17
N SER A 8 -25.05 28.28 35.88
CA SER A 8 -23.67 28.60 35.51
C SER A 8 -22.77 27.36 35.55
N VAL A 9 -22.84 26.56 36.61
CA VAL A 9 -22.04 25.32 36.73
C VAL A 9 -22.43 24.31 35.65
N GLY A 10 -23.72 24.13 35.38
CA GLY A 10 -24.21 23.23 34.33
C GLY A 10 -23.75 23.65 32.93
N PHE A 11 -23.77 24.96 32.65
CA PHE A 11 -23.30 25.50 31.38
C PHE A 11 -21.79 25.29 31.19
N ASN A 12 -20.99 25.53 32.22
CA ASN A 12 -19.55 25.27 32.17
C ASN A 12 -19.24 23.78 31.97
N LEU A 13 -19.98 22.89 32.65
CA LEU A 13 -19.79 21.45 32.51
C LEU A 13 -20.17 20.96 31.11
N PHE A 14 -21.24 21.50 30.52
CA PHE A 14 -21.62 21.26 29.13
C PHE A 14 -20.53 21.71 28.15
N LEU A 15 -19.96 22.90 28.35
CA LEU A 15 -18.85 23.40 27.50
C LEU A 15 -17.63 22.50 27.58
N ILE A 16 -17.26 22.01 28.77
CA ILE A 16 -16.13 21.10 28.95
C ILE A 16 -16.38 19.79 28.21
N LEU A 17 -17.58 19.21 28.35
CA LEU A 17 -17.94 17.97 27.64
C LEU A 17 -17.92 18.16 26.12
N LEU A 18 -18.42 19.29 25.62
CA LEU A 18 -18.38 19.62 24.20
C LEU A 18 -16.94 19.72 23.68
N LEU A 19 -16.05 20.37 24.43
CA LEU A 19 -14.63 20.49 24.06
C LEU A 19 -13.93 19.13 24.03
N ILE A 20 -14.19 18.26 25.03
CA ILE A 20 -13.65 16.90 25.06
C ILE A 20 -14.15 16.09 23.85
N TYR A 21 -15.44 16.17 23.54
CA TYR A 21 -16.02 15.48 22.38
C TYR A 21 -15.39 15.93 21.06
N LEU A 22 -15.24 17.24 20.86
CA LEU A 22 -14.57 17.78 19.66
C LEU A 22 -13.11 17.36 19.58
N TYR A 23 -12.39 17.32 20.70
CA TYR A 23 -11.01 16.86 20.75
C TYR A 23 -10.88 15.39 20.31
N LEU A 24 -11.72 14.51 20.86
CA LEU A 24 -11.73 13.08 20.50
C LEU A 24 -12.01 12.88 19.01
N MET A 25 -13.01 13.59 18.46
CA MET A 25 -13.33 13.51 17.03
C MET A 25 -12.16 13.94 16.13
N ASN A 26 -11.40 14.96 16.53
CA ASN A 26 -10.24 15.41 15.76
C ASN A 26 -9.08 14.43 15.81
N LEU A 27 -8.88 13.72 16.94
CA LEU A 27 -7.85 12.68 17.03
C LEU A 27 -8.13 11.55 16.04
N ASP A 28 -9.37 11.06 15.97
CA ASP A 28 -9.75 9.99 15.03
C ASP A 28 -9.51 10.41 13.57
N MET A 29 -9.79 11.67 13.23
CA MET A 29 -9.52 12.22 11.90
C MET A 29 -8.02 12.32 11.58
N VAL A 30 -7.20 12.76 12.53
CA VAL A 30 -5.74 12.88 12.34
C VAL A 30 -5.10 11.51 12.15
N VAL A 31 -5.48 10.55 13.00
CA VAL A 31 -5.01 9.16 12.91
C VAL A 31 -5.41 8.55 11.56
N SER A 32 -6.68 8.68 11.16
CA SER A 32 -7.16 8.18 9.86
C SER A 32 -6.41 8.79 8.68
N LYS A 33 -6.15 10.11 8.71
CA LYS A 33 -5.34 10.78 7.68
C LYS A 33 -3.91 10.27 7.65
N SER A 34 -3.29 10.04 8.81
CA SER A 34 -1.91 9.53 8.87
C SER A 34 -1.77 8.13 8.26
N TYR A 35 -2.77 7.26 8.47
CA TYR A 35 -2.80 5.93 7.84
C TYR A 35 -3.02 6.04 6.33
N LEU A 36 -3.95 6.89 5.90
CA LEU A 36 -4.21 7.12 4.48
C LEU A 36 -2.98 7.68 3.76
N GLU A 37 -2.29 8.64 4.37
CA GLU A 37 -1.09 9.24 3.80
C GLU A 37 0.07 8.24 3.71
N THR A 38 0.27 7.44 4.76
CA THR A 38 1.29 6.37 4.75
C THR A 38 1.01 5.37 3.62
N SER A 39 -0.24 4.90 3.51
CA SER A 39 -0.66 3.98 2.45
C SER A 39 -0.46 4.59 1.05
N TYR A 40 -0.80 5.86 0.88
CA TYR A 40 -0.61 6.55 -0.40
C TYR A 40 0.87 6.73 -0.76
N GLN A 41 1.73 7.03 0.22
CA GLN A 41 3.18 7.15 0.01
C GLN A 41 3.82 5.81 -0.35
N GLU A 42 3.39 4.72 0.30
CA GLU A 42 3.83 3.36 -0.03
C GLU A 42 3.41 2.98 -1.46
N GLU A 43 2.16 3.24 -1.84
CA GLU A 43 1.67 2.97 -3.19
C GLU A 43 2.42 3.79 -4.26
N GLN A 44 2.64 5.08 -4.01
CA GLN A 44 3.44 5.96 -4.87
C GLN A 44 4.87 5.46 -5.02
N LYS A 45 5.50 5.02 -3.92
CA LYS A 45 6.84 4.44 -3.93
C LYS A 45 6.88 3.17 -4.76
N MET A 46 5.94 2.24 -4.55
CA MET A 46 5.82 1.02 -5.33
C MET A 46 5.64 1.32 -6.82
N ARG A 47 4.75 2.25 -7.16
CA ARG A 47 4.50 2.66 -8.55
C ARG A 47 5.75 3.23 -9.21
N LYS A 48 6.52 4.04 -8.49
CA LYS A 48 7.77 4.62 -8.99
C LYS A 48 8.84 3.54 -9.22
N GLU A 49 8.97 2.58 -8.33
CA GLU A 49 9.88 1.44 -8.47
C GLU A 49 9.46 0.54 -9.64
N LEU A 50 8.17 0.23 -9.78
CA LEU A 50 7.61 -0.48 -10.92
C LEU A 50 7.89 0.21 -12.26
N MET A 51 7.68 1.53 -12.33
CA MET A 51 7.93 2.30 -13.55
C MET A 51 9.39 2.26 -14.01
N LYS A 52 10.35 2.12 -13.08
CA LYS A 52 11.77 1.92 -13.43
C LYS A 52 12.02 0.54 -14.05
N LEU A 53 11.18 -0.44 -13.73
CA LEU A 53 11.35 -1.84 -14.12
C LEU A 53 10.68 -2.14 -15.47
N ILE A 54 9.63 -1.39 -15.85
CA ILE A 54 8.91 -1.53 -17.14
C ILE A 54 9.84 -1.59 -18.36
N PRO A 55 10.85 -0.72 -18.52
CA PRO A 55 11.74 -0.75 -19.69
C PRO A 55 12.54 -2.06 -19.82
N TYR A 56 12.70 -2.80 -18.72
CA TYR A 56 13.44 -4.06 -18.72
C TYR A 56 12.55 -5.29 -18.97
N LEU A 57 11.23 -5.12 -18.90
CA LEU A 57 10.22 -6.16 -19.16
C LEU A 57 9.84 -6.24 -20.66
N THR A 58 10.56 -5.55 -21.54
CA THR A 58 10.29 -5.51 -22.98
C THR A 58 10.73 -6.80 -23.71
N ARG A 59 10.03 -7.15 -24.79
CA ARG A 59 10.29 -8.33 -25.64
C ARG A 59 11.78 -8.49 -26.00
N GLY A 60 12.30 -9.70 -25.83
CA GLY A 60 13.64 -10.10 -26.28
C GLY A 60 14.67 -10.35 -25.17
N LYS A 61 14.31 -10.17 -23.89
CA LYS A 61 15.17 -10.55 -22.75
C LYS A 61 14.78 -11.93 -22.23
N SER A 62 15.80 -12.72 -21.91
CA SER A 62 15.64 -14.04 -21.28
C SER A 62 15.13 -13.92 -19.84
N LYS A 63 14.51 -15.00 -19.32
CA LYS A 63 14.06 -15.06 -17.92
C LYS A 63 15.19 -14.66 -16.97
N ASN A 64 16.39 -15.21 -17.19
CA ASN A 64 17.56 -14.96 -16.35
C ASN A 64 18.05 -13.50 -16.39
N GLU A 65 17.96 -12.83 -17.53
CA GLU A 65 18.31 -11.40 -17.62
C GLU A 65 17.33 -10.53 -16.86
N ILE A 66 16.03 -10.81 -16.99
CA ILE A 66 14.98 -10.09 -16.25
C ILE A 66 15.24 -10.26 -14.75
N LEU A 67 15.40 -11.50 -14.28
CA LEU A 67 15.66 -11.77 -12.87
C LEU A 67 16.94 -11.10 -12.35
N ARG A 68 17.99 -11.03 -13.17
CA ARG A 68 19.24 -10.34 -12.81
C ARG A 68 19.04 -8.84 -12.65
N ILE A 69 18.35 -8.19 -13.58
CA ILE A 69 18.08 -6.74 -13.50
C ILE A 69 17.26 -6.42 -12.26
N PHE A 70 16.25 -7.24 -11.97
CA PHE A 70 15.44 -7.07 -10.78
C PHE A 70 16.24 -7.21 -9.48
N LYS A 71 17.16 -8.18 -9.38
CA LYS A 71 18.07 -8.30 -8.24
C LYS A 71 19.05 -7.13 -8.10
N MET A 72 19.37 -6.45 -9.20
CA MET A 72 20.26 -5.28 -9.18
C MET A 72 19.52 -4.00 -8.79
N GLU A 73 18.27 -3.83 -9.24
CA GLU A 73 17.47 -2.61 -9.00
C GLU A 73 16.69 -2.65 -7.69
N LEU A 74 16.35 -3.84 -7.18
CA LEU A 74 15.69 -4.05 -5.90
C LEU A 74 16.68 -4.74 -4.96
N GLU A 75 17.44 -3.94 -4.20
CA GLU A 75 18.28 -4.45 -3.11
C GLU A 75 17.45 -5.37 -2.19
N ASP A 76 18.00 -6.55 -1.88
CA ASP A 76 17.36 -7.58 -1.04
C ASP A 76 16.09 -8.26 -1.59
N ALA A 77 15.76 -8.13 -2.88
CA ALA A 77 14.66 -8.87 -3.48
C ALA A 77 14.95 -10.38 -3.57
N THR A 78 14.60 -11.12 -2.51
CA THR A 78 14.54 -12.58 -2.52
C THR A 78 13.26 -13.03 -3.20
N GLY A 79 13.32 -13.14 -4.52
CA GLY A 79 12.21 -13.69 -5.27
C GLY A 79 12.07 -15.20 -5.08
N PHE A 80 10.85 -15.70 -5.15
CA PHE A 80 10.56 -17.14 -5.07
C PHE A 80 9.78 -17.61 -6.29
N GLU A 81 9.99 -18.87 -6.69
CA GLU A 81 9.30 -19.47 -7.83
C GLU A 81 8.23 -20.46 -7.35
N LYS A 82 7.01 -20.31 -7.86
CA LYS A 82 5.89 -21.21 -7.58
C LYS A 82 4.95 -21.26 -8.79
N ASN A 83 4.54 -22.47 -9.19
CA ASN A 83 3.56 -22.69 -10.28
C ASN A 83 3.92 -22.03 -11.64
N GLY A 84 5.21 -22.00 -12.00
CA GLY A 84 5.68 -21.34 -13.23
C GLY A 84 5.71 -19.82 -13.17
N CYS A 85 5.51 -19.26 -11.97
CA CYS A 85 5.60 -17.85 -11.70
C CYS A 85 6.75 -17.50 -10.79
N PHE A 86 7.40 -16.40 -11.11
CA PHE A 86 8.43 -15.80 -10.29
C PHE A 86 7.85 -14.61 -9.54
N TRP A 87 7.86 -14.70 -8.22
CA TRP A 87 7.37 -13.67 -7.33
C TRP A 87 8.52 -12.84 -6.80
N LEU A 88 8.40 -11.53 -6.95
CA LEU A 88 9.25 -10.51 -6.39
C LEU A 88 8.41 -9.68 -5.41
N PRO A 89 9.03 -8.95 -4.46
CA PRO A 89 8.29 -8.19 -3.45
C PRO A 89 7.14 -7.33 -4.01
N LEU A 90 7.29 -6.81 -5.23
CA LEU A 90 6.33 -5.93 -5.89
C LEU A 90 5.60 -6.53 -7.10
N LEU A 91 6.06 -7.68 -7.62
CA LEU A 91 5.62 -8.19 -8.93
C LEU A 91 5.52 -9.71 -8.98
N GLY A 92 4.44 -10.21 -9.57
CA GLY A 92 4.36 -11.55 -10.14
C GLY A 92 4.74 -11.52 -11.62
N LEU A 93 5.67 -12.39 -12.02
CA LEU A 93 6.08 -12.56 -13.41
C LEU A 93 5.76 -13.99 -13.84
N LYS A 94 4.94 -14.14 -14.88
CA LYS A 94 4.63 -15.44 -15.47
C LYS A 94 5.43 -15.65 -16.74
N PHE A 95 6.14 -16.78 -16.80
CA PHE A 95 6.93 -17.17 -17.95
C PHE A 95 6.36 -18.43 -18.61
N GLU A 96 6.36 -18.47 -19.94
CA GLU A 96 6.13 -19.68 -20.72
C GLU A 96 7.42 -19.99 -21.49
N GLY A 97 8.20 -20.93 -20.97
CA GLY A 97 9.59 -21.11 -21.42
C GLY A 97 10.47 -19.92 -21.02
N GLU A 98 11.06 -19.25 -22.01
CA GLU A 98 11.87 -18.04 -21.84
C GLU A 98 11.07 -16.74 -22.05
N GLU A 99 9.83 -16.83 -22.53
CA GLU A 99 9.01 -15.66 -22.83
C GLU A 99 8.21 -15.21 -21.61
N LEU A 100 8.30 -13.92 -21.30
CA LEU A 100 7.45 -13.26 -20.31
C LEU A 100 6.06 -13.06 -20.92
N ILE A 101 5.07 -13.78 -20.39
CA ILE A 101 3.69 -13.75 -20.90
C ILE A 101 2.77 -12.85 -20.09
N HIS A 102 3.04 -12.65 -18.79
CA HIS A 102 2.23 -11.78 -17.94
C HIS A 102 3.05 -11.17 -16.80
N VAL A 103 2.65 -9.96 -16.41
CA VAL A 103 3.16 -9.23 -15.24
C VAL A 103 1.96 -8.81 -14.39
N SER A 104 2.01 -9.03 -13.09
CA SER A 104 1.00 -8.55 -12.14
C SER A 104 1.67 -7.85 -10.95
N PRO A 105 1.02 -6.83 -10.36
CA PRO A 105 1.43 -6.36 -9.05
C PRO A 105 1.25 -7.47 -8.01
N ASN A 106 2.19 -7.57 -7.05
CA ASN A 106 2.09 -8.51 -5.92
C ASN A 106 1.05 -8.06 -4.87
N SER A 107 0.35 -6.93 -5.10
CA SER A 107 -0.74 -6.51 -4.22
C SER A 107 -1.96 -7.36 -4.49
N ASN A 108 -2.53 -7.91 -3.42
CA ASN A 108 -3.79 -8.65 -3.36
C ASN A 108 -5.01 -7.72 -3.62
N SER A 109 -4.94 -6.88 -4.66
CA SER A 109 -5.85 -5.78 -4.98
C SER A 109 -7.16 -6.25 -5.64
N GLY A 110 -7.45 -7.56 -5.60
CA GLY A 110 -8.59 -8.14 -6.31
C GLY A 110 -8.44 -8.14 -7.84
N GLU A 111 -7.25 -7.81 -8.35
CA GLU A 111 -6.91 -7.95 -9.77
C GLU A 111 -6.52 -9.39 -10.09
N PHE A 112 -6.71 -9.77 -11.35
CA PHE A 112 -6.44 -11.12 -11.85
C PHE A 112 -4.98 -11.51 -11.59
N ASP A 113 -4.77 -12.50 -10.73
CA ASP A 113 -3.45 -13.06 -10.46
C ASP A 113 -3.09 -14.03 -11.60
N PRO A 114 -2.15 -13.71 -12.50
CA PRO A 114 -1.79 -14.57 -13.62
C PRO A 114 -1.19 -15.92 -13.18
N CYS A 115 -0.74 -16.00 -11.93
CA CYS A 115 -0.11 -17.15 -11.30
C CYS A 115 -1.08 -17.98 -10.47
N PHE A 116 -2.23 -17.39 -10.14
CA PHE A 116 -3.40 -18.05 -9.56
C PHE A 116 -4.65 -17.58 -10.32
N PRO A 117 -4.75 -17.89 -11.63
CA PRO A 117 -5.98 -17.60 -12.35
C PRO A 117 -7.08 -18.42 -11.68
N GLU A 118 -8.13 -17.74 -11.19
CA GLU A 118 -9.34 -18.43 -10.72
C GLU A 118 -9.91 -19.35 -11.80
#